data_AF-A0A2W6CYQ2-F1
#
_entry.id   AF-A0A2W6CYQ2-F1
#
_cell.length_a   1.000
_cell.length_b   1.000
_cell.length_c   1.000
_cell.angle_alpha   90.00
_cell.angle_beta   90.00
_cell.angle_gamma   90.00
#
_symmetry.space_group_name_H-M   'P 1'
#
loop_
_entity.id
_entity.type
_entity.pdbx_description
1 polymer ?
#
loop_
_entity_poly.entity_id
_entity_poly.type
_entity_poly.pdbx_seq_one_letter_code
_entity_poly.pdbx_strand_id
1 'polypeptide(L)'
;MGELIYNGKTASELVDDADEAIRGLNHLTLERGGVRYPSEVYRLLGTLTSMTAKLPQLLQQLERPMQGWVEADLLSIDDGDYRGDPVAAAAALSVYLTEEAPAAIDRLHRALAEAQKAIAWASYTGDVDEHGDPTDTPAPQPVASPRSAEPEGTEWGVRGLAGVRIIGESSDGLDHRETVARELARDAGMMVVRRRPGEDWQPVDPRPPRSR
;
A
#
# COMPACT_ATOMS: atom_id res chain seq x y z
N MET A 1 -10.16 -27.93 25.59
CA MET A 1 -10.75 -27.24 24.42
C MET A 1 -10.30 -28.00 23.19
N GLY A 2 -11.22 -28.38 22.30
CA GLY A 2 -10.84 -28.98 21.02
C GLY A 2 -10.35 -27.90 20.06
N GLU A 3 -9.25 -28.15 19.37
CA GLU A 3 -8.71 -27.25 18.36
C GLU A 3 -9.69 -27.13 17.18
N LEU A 4 -9.95 -25.90 16.73
CA LEU A 4 -10.84 -25.67 15.58
C LEU A 4 -10.08 -26.02 14.30
N ILE A 5 -10.58 -27.04 13.61
CA ILE A 5 -9.97 -27.55 12.38
C ILE A 5 -10.90 -27.25 11.20
N TYR A 6 -10.36 -26.59 10.18
CA TYR A 6 -11.02 -26.35 8.89
C TYR A 6 -10.24 -27.06 7.79
N ASN A 7 -10.89 -27.95 7.04
CA ASN A 7 -10.27 -28.76 5.98
C ASN A 7 -8.98 -29.48 6.44
N GLY A 8 -8.93 -29.97 7.67
CA GLY A 8 -7.76 -30.64 8.23
C GLY A 8 -6.64 -29.71 8.68
N LYS A 9 -6.84 -28.39 8.65
CA LYS A 9 -5.87 -27.38 9.08
C LYS A 9 -6.38 -26.55 10.26
N THR A 10 -5.47 -26.15 11.13
CA THR A 10 -5.70 -25.20 12.22
C THR A 10 -5.76 -23.77 11.70
N ALA A 11 -6.20 -22.82 12.53
CA ALA A 11 -6.18 -21.40 12.18
C ALA A 11 -4.75 -20.90 11.88
N SER A 12 -3.75 -21.35 12.64
CA SER A 12 -2.34 -20.98 12.43
C SER A 12 -1.80 -21.52 11.11
N GLU A 13 -2.08 -22.79 10.78
CA GLU A 13 -1.65 -23.39 9.51
C GLU A 13 -2.26 -22.66 8.30
N LEU A 14 -3.52 -22.20 8.40
CA LEU A 14 -4.16 -21.42 7.34
C LEU A 14 -3.53 -20.02 7.17
N VAL A 15 -3.06 -19.41 8.26
CA VAL A 15 -2.35 -18.13 8.21
C VAL A 15 -0.96 -18.32 7.60
N ASP A 16 -0.25 -19.39 7.97
CA ASP A 16 1.05 -19.73 7.40
C ASP A 16 0.96 -19.98 5.88
N ASP A 17 -0.07 -20.71 5.43
CA ASP A 17 -0.34 -20.90 4.00
C ASP A 17 -0.57 -19.57 3.27
N ALA A 18 -1.31 -18.64 3.91
CA ALA A 18 -1.60 -17.34 3.32
C ALA A 18 -0.35 -16.47 3.20
N ASP A 19 0.52 -16.46 4.22
CA ASP A 19 1.81 -15.77 4.18
C ASP A 19 2.72 -16.35 3.08
N GLU A 20 2.84 -17.69 3.01
CA GLU A 20 3.63 -18.34 1.97
C GLU A 20 3.09 -18.07 0.57
N ALA A 21 1.76 -18.02 0.41
CA ALA A 21 1.15 -17.66 -0.87
C ALA A 21 1.51 -16.24 -1.30
N ILE A 22 1.45 -15.25 -0.39
CA ILE A 22 1.87 -13.88 -0.69
C ILE A 22 3.36 -13.81 -1.01
N ARG A 23 4.19 -14.55 -0.27
CA ARG A 23 5.64 -14.65 -0.52
C ARG A 23 5.93 -15.23 -1.90
N GLY A 24 5.26 -16.30 -2.28
CA GLY A 24 5.35 -16.92 -3.60
C GLY A 24 4.92 -15.96 -4.71
N LEU A 25 3.82 -15.21 -4.52
CA LEU A 25 3.39 -14.17 -5.46
C LEU A 25 4.43 -13.05 -5.60
N ASN A 26 5.00 -12.57 -4.50
CA ASN A 26 6.06 -11.56 -4.53
C ASN A 26 7.30 -12.07 -5.28
N HIS A 27 7.70 -13.33 -5.04
CA HIS A 27 8.83 -13.94 -5.73
C HIS A 27 8.59 -14.02 -7.24
N LEU A 28 7.43 -14.55 -7.66
CA LEU A 28 7.08 -14.66 -9.08
C LEU A 28 6.98 -13.29 -9.75
N THR A 29 6.39 -12.29 -9.11
CA THR A 29 6.22 -10.95 -9.71
C THR A 29 7.53 -10.15 -9.83
N LEU A 30 8.58 -10.51 -9.09
CA LEU A 30 9.92 -9.92 -9.22
C LEU A 30 10.71 -10.47 -10.42
N GLU A 31 10.42 -11.69 -10.86
CA GLU A 31 11.11 -12.33 -11.98
C GLU A 31 10.65 -11.76 -13.33
N ARG A 32 11.61 -11.58 -14.25
CA ARG A 32 11.30 -11.14 -15.62
C ARG A 32 10.44 -12.21 -16.29
N GLY A 33 9.19 -11.86 -16.59
CA GLY A 33 8.21 -12.78 -17.20
C GLY A 33 7.34 -13.56 -16.20
N GLY A 34 7.44 -13.28 -14.89
CA GLY A 34 6.58 -13.93 -13.89
C GLY A 34 5.12 -13.46 -13.91
N VAL A 35 4.82 -12.36 -14.62
CA VAL A 35 3.47 -12.02 -15.09
C VAL A 35 3.54 -11.78 -16.58
N ARG A 36 2.82 -12.60 -17.35
CA ARG A 36 2.94 -12.66 -18.82
C ARG A 36 1.92 -11.78 -19.52
N TYR A 37 0.71 -11.71 -18.98
CA TYR A 37 -0.41 -11.04 -19.64
C TYR A 37 -1.16 -10.10 -18.71
N PRO A 38 -1.72 -8.98 -19.23
CA PRO A 38 -2.58 -8.09 -18.44
C PRO A 38 -3.77 -8.80 -17.79
N SER A 39 -4.28 -9.88 -18.39
CA SER A 39 -5.34 -10.71 -17.82
C SER A 39 -4.93 -11.42 -16.52
N GLU A 40 -3.66 -11.77 -16.36
CA GLU A 40 -3.12 -12.33 -15.12
C GLU A 40 -3.09 -11.28 -14.01
N VAL A 41 -2.59 -10.08 -14.31
CA VAL A 41 -2.63 -8.93 -13.38
C VAL A 41 -4.08 -8.64 -12.97
N TYR A 42 -5.01 -8.64 -13.93
CA TYR A 42 -6.43 -8.41 -13.66
C TYR A 42 -7.02 -9.44 -12.69
N ARG A 43 -6.69 -10.73 -12.87
CA ARG A 43 -7.15 -11.81 -11.98
C ARG A 43 -6.50 -11.72 -10.60
N LEU A 44 -5.21 -11.40 -10.51
CA LEU A 44 -4.50 -11.20 -9.26
C LEU A 44 -5.13 -10.06 -8.45
N LEU A 45 -5.35 -8.90 -9.07
CA LEU A 45 -5.99 -7.75 -8.42
C LEU A 45 -7.41 -8.09 -7.94
N GLY A 46 -8.19 -8.81 -8.74
CA GLY A 46 -9.54 -9.27 -8.33
C GLY A 46 -9.52 -10.24 -7.14
N THR A 47 -8.52 -11.12 -7.09
CA THR A 47 -8.35 -12.06 -5.98
C THR A 47 -7.95 -11.32 -4.69
N LEU A 48 -6.99 -10.40 -4.77
CA LEU A 48 -6.61 -9.56 -3.63
C LEU A 48 -7.76 -8.66 -3.15
N THR A 49 -8.56 -8.12 -4.07
CA THR A 49 -9.79 -7.39 -3.76
C THR A 49 -10.79 -8.28 -3.01
N SER A 50 -10.92 -9.54 -3.41
CA SER A 50 -11.80 -10.51 -2.73
C SER A 50 -11.27 -10.93 -1.35
N MET A 51 -9.95 -11.01 -1.16
CA MET A 51 -9.34 -11.28 0.15
C MET A 51 -9.58 -10.11 1.11
N THR A 52 -9.33 -8.89 0.66
CA THR A 52 -9.53 -7.68 1.49
C THR A 52 -10.98 -7.52 1.94
N ALA A 53 -11.96 -7.92 1.12
CA ALA A 53 -13.37 -7.90 1.51
C ALA A 53 -13.72 -8.88 2.65
N LYS A 54 -12.89 -9.89 2.93
CA LYS A 54 -13.12 -10.90 3.99
C LYS A 54 -12.41 -10.57 5.29
N LEU A 55 -11.35 -9.76 5.25
CA LEU A 55 -10.53 -9.44 6.42
C LEU A 55 -11.32 -8.75 7.55
N PRO A 56 -12.24 -7.79 7.32
CA PRO A 56 -12.95 -7.13 8.42
C PRO A 56 -13.75 -8.12 9.28
N GLN A 57 -14.36 -9.12 8.65
CA GLN A 57 -15.08 -10.17 9.36
C GLN A 57 -14.14 -11.01 10.23
N LEU A 58 -12.94 -11.34 9.73
CA LEU A 58 -11.94 -12.08 10.49
C LEU A 58 -11.47 -11.28 11.72
N LEU A 59 -11.20 -9.97 11.55
CA LEU A 59 -10.76 -9.12 12.67
C LEU A 59 -11.82 -9.04 13.78
N GLN A 60 -13.10 -8.89 13.42
CA GLN A 60 -14.20 -8.94 14.38
C GLN A 60 -14.31 -10.29 15.11
N GLN A 61 -13.94 -11.39 14.45
CA GLN A 61 -13.94 -12.72 15.07
C GLN A 61 -12.79 -12.89 16.08
N LEU A 62 -11.64 -12.24 15.84
CA LEU A 62 -10.47 -12.27 16.74
C LEU A 62 -10.67 -11.45 18.02
N GLU A 63 -11.51 -10.42 17.98
CA GLU A 63 -11.84 -9.60 19.16
C GLU A 63 -12.57 -10.39 20.25
N ARG A 64 -13.51 -11.25 19.87
CA ARG A 64 -14.41 -11.96 20.79
C ARG A 64 -13.70 -12.82 21.86
N PRO A 65 -12.74 -13.70 21.53
CA PRO A 65 -12.07 -14.50 22.56
C PRO A 65 -11.30 -13.64 23.57
N MET A 66 -10.74 -12.50 23.13
CA MET A 66 -10.02 -11.58 24.02
C MET A 66 -10.92 -10.98 25.09
N GLN A 67 -12.12 -10.52 24.69
CA GLN A 67 -13.13 -10.04 25.64
C GLN A 67 -13.51 -11.13 26.64
N GLY A 68 -13.73 -12.36 26.16
CA GLY A 68 -14.04 -13.50 27.03
C GLY A 68 -12.94 -13.84 28.03
N TRP A 69 -11.65 -13.68 27.66
CA TRP A 69 -10.54 -13.90 28.59
C TRP A 69 -10.41 -12.80 29.64
N VAL A 70 -10.72 -11.56 29.29
CA VAL A 70 -10.76 -10.45 30.27
C VAL A 70 -11.91 -10.66 31.26
N GLU A 71 -13.12 -10.97 30.78
CA GLU A 71 -14.29 -11.21 31.64
C GLU A 71 -14.09 -12.39 32.60
N ALA A 72 -13.32 -13.40 32.17
CA ALA A 72 -13.03 -14.59 32.95
C ALA A 72 -11.77 -14.47 33.85
N ASP A 73 -11.10 -13.31 33.87
CA ASP A 73 -9.84 -13.10 34.60
C ASP A 73 -8.74 -14.11 34.20
N LEU A 74 -8.69 -14.46 32.91
CA LEU A 74 -7.75 -15.42 32.33
C LEU A 74 -6.60 -14.76 31.54
N LEU A 75 -6.55 -13.43 31.51
CA LEU A 75 -5.57 -12.66 30.75
C LEU A 75 -4.70 -11.83 31.69
N SER A 76 -3.38 -12.01 31.62
CA SER A 76 -2.39 -11.10 32.21
C SER A 76 -1.55 -10.44 31.12
N ILE A 77 -1.12 -9.20 31.35
CA ILE A 77 -0.20 -8.47 30.48
C ILE A 77 1.09 -8.25 31.24
N ASP A 78 2.14 -8.97 30.83
CA ASP A 78 3.38 -9.06 31.61
C ASP A 78 4.36 -7.91 31.32
N ASP A 79 4.21 -7.23 30.18
CA ASP A 79 5.10 -6.14 29.74
C ASP A 79 4.41 -5.13 28.79
N GLY A 80 5.09 -4.04 28.48
CA GLY A 80 4.64 -3.00 27.54
C GLY A 80 3.71 -1.95 28.16
N ASP A 81 3.09 -1.15 27.29
CA ASP A 81 2.30 0.04 27.67
C ASP A 81 1.05 -0.28 28.53
N TYR A 82 0.58 -1.53 28.48
CA TYR A 82 -0.59 -2.01 29.23
C TYR A 82 -0.23 -3.02 30.33
N ARG A 83 1.03 -3.05 30.78
CA ARG A 83 1.49 -3.98 31.81
C ARG A 83 0.60 -3.93 33.06
N GLY A 84 0.07 -5.08 33.46
CA GLY A 84 -0.81 -5.22 34.60
C GLY A 84 -2.25 -4.72 34.39
N ASP A 85 -2.63 -4.31 33.17
CA ASP A 85 -3.97 -3.82 32.83
C ASP A 85 -4.54 -4.55 31.60
N PRO A 86 -5.01 -5.80 31.75
CA PRO A 86 -5.60 -6.57 30.66
C PRO A 86 -6.88 -5.95 30.09
N VAL A 87 -7.61 -5.16 30.89
CA VAL A 87 -8.83 -4.46 30.45
C VAL A 87 -8.47 -3.35 29.48
N ALA A 88 -7.48 -2.50 29.81
CA ALA A 88 -7.00 -1.47 28.92
C ALA A 88 -6.40 -2.04 27.63
N ALA A 89 -5.64 -3.15 27.71
CA ALA A 89 -5.10 -3.83 26.54
C ALA A 89 -6.20 -4.33 25.59
N ALA A 90 -7.24 -4.98 26.12
CA ALA A 90 -8.35 -5.47 25.31
C ALA A 90 -9.18 -4.34 24.70
N ALA A 91 -9.38 -3.23 25.44
CA ALA A 91 -10.06 -2.04 24.92
C ALA A 91 -9.27 -1.42 23.75
N ALA A 92 -7.95 -1.31 23.87
CA ALA A 92 -7.10 -0.82 22.79
C ALA A 92 -7.14 -1.73 21.56
N LEU A 93 -7.03 -3.05 21.76
CA LEU A 93 -7.15 -4.03 20.68
C LEU A 93 -8.49 -3.92 19.95
N SER A 94 -9.60 -3.76 20.69
CA SER A 94 -10.94 -3.60 20.12
C SER A 94 -11.00 -2.39 19.17
N VAL A 95 -10.46 -1.24 19.58
CA VAL A 95 -10.38 -0.05 18.70
C VAL A 95 -9.62 -0.36 17.41
N TYR A 96 -8.45 -0.99 17.50
CA TYR A 96 -7.67 -1.32 16.31
C TYR A 96 -8.39 -2.32 15.39
N LEU A 97 -9.02 -3.37 15.94
CA LEU A 97 -9.64 -4.43 15.15
C LEU A 97 -11.01 -4.04 14.57
N THR A 98 -11.73 -3.12 15.20
CA THR A 98 -13.11 -2.76 14.81
C THR A 98 -13.22 -1.42 14.10
N GLU A 99 -12.26 -0.51 14.29
CA GLU A 99 -12.29 0.82 13.70
C GLU A 99 -11.11 1.05 12.74
N GLU A 100 -9.88 1.01 13.25
CA GLU A 100 -8.72 1.47 12.47
C GLU A 100 -8.35 0.51 11.32
N ALA A 101 -8.22 -0.78 11.63
CA ALA A 101 -7.85 -1.77 10.62
C ALA A 101 -8.93 -1.94 9.55
N PRO A 102 -10.24 -2.02 9.86
CA PRO A 102 -11.29 -2.00 8.85
C PRO A 102 -11.24 -0.76 7.94
N ALA A 103 -11.01 0.44 8.49
CA ALA A 103 -10.88 1.66 7.68
C ALA A 103 -9.65 1.64 6.75
N ALA A 104 -8.54 1.05 7.18
CA ALA A 104 -7.37 0.82 6.34
C ALA A 104 -7.65 -0.22 5.24
N ILE A 105 -8.31 -1.32 5.59
CA ILE A 105 -8.70 -2.39 4.65
C ILE A 105 -9.65 -1.85 3.58
N ASP A 106 -10.64 -1.03 3.94
CA ASP A 106 -11.58 -0.42 2.99
C ASP A 106 -10.89 0.51 1.99
N ARG A 107 -9.83 1.20 2.42
CA ARG A 107 -8.99 2.02 1.52
C ARG A 107 -8.22 1.13 0.55
N LEU A 108 -7.59 0.06 1.04
CA LEU A 108 -6.86 -0.90 0.21
C LEU A 108 -7.79 -1.61 -0.78
N HIS A 109 -8.95 -2.09 -0.33
CA HIS A 109 -9.95 -2.75 -1.15
C HIS A 109 -10.37 -1.86 -2.33
N ARG A 110 -10.69 -0.59 -2.07
CA ARG A 110 -11.03 0.38 -3.13
C ARG A 110 -9.87 0.61 -4.10
N ALA A 111 -8.65 0.79 -3.59
CA ALA A 111 -7.47 1.01 -4.44
C ALA A 111 -7.22 -0.18 -5.37
N LEU A 112 -7.34 -1.41 -4.88
CA LEU A 112 -7.21 -2.63 -5.68
C LEU A 112 -8.32 -2.77 -6.72
N ALA A 113 -9.56 -2.47 -6.34
CA ALA A 113 -10.69 -2.49 -7.27
C ALA A 113 -10.55 -1.45 -8.39
N GLU A 114 -10.08 -0.24 -8.09
CA GLU A 114 -9.82 0.79 -9.09
C GLU A 114 -8.64 0.42 -10.00
N ALA A 115 -7.55 -0.14 -9.44
CA ALA A 115 -6.44 -0.65 -10.23
C ALA A 115 -6.88 -1.77 -11.19
N GLN A 116 -7.74 -2.68 -10.72
CA GLN A 116 -8.30 -3.74 -11.54
C GLN A 116 -9.14 -3.17 -12.70
N LYS A 117 -10.01 -2.19 -12.41
CA LYS A 117 -10.82 -1.51 -13.44
C LYS A 117 -9.95 -0.80 -14.48
N ALA A 118 -8.87 -0.14 -14.05
CA ALA A 118 -7.98 0.62 -14.93
C ALA A 118 -7.35 -0.26 -16.03
N ILE A 119 -7.13 -1.55 -15.76
CA ILE A 119 -6.54 -2.49 -16.72
C ILE A 119 -7.57 -3.44 -17.37
N ALA A 120 -8.87 -3.23 -17.14
CA ALA A 120 -9.93 -4.13 -17.62
C ALA A 120 -9.94 -4.31 -19.15
N TRP A 121 -9.47 -3.30 -19.89
CA TRP A 121 -9.38 -3.30 -21.36
C TRP A 121 -7.94 -3.32 -21.87
N ALA A 122 -6.97 -3.59 -21.01
CA ALA A 122 -5.58 -3.70 -21.40
C ALA A 122 -5.38 -4.92 -22.29
N SER A 123 -4.71 -4.73 -23.42
CA SER A 123 -4.30 -5.80 -24.34
C SER A 123 -2.78 -5.85 -24.41
N TYR A 124 -2.22 -7.05 -24.53
CA TYR A 124 -0.79 -7.23 -24.76
C TYR A 124 -0.49 -7.15 -26.26
N THR A 125 0.46 -6.30 -26.66
CA THR A 125 0.82 -6.07 -28.08
C THR A 125 2.27 -6.48 -28.39
N GLY A 126 2.93 -7.21 -27.49
CA GLY A 126 4.28 -7.71 -27.73
C GLY A 126 4.27 -8.91 -28.67
N ASP A 127 5.32 -9.05 -29.47
CA ASP A 127 5.55 -10.25 -30.27
C ASP A 127 5.87 -11.42 -29.34
N VAL A 128 5.19 -12.54 -29.56
CA VAL A 128 5.45 -13.81 -28.88
C VAL A 128 6.11 -14.76 -29.87
N ASP A 129 7.09 -15.52 -29.40
CA ASP A 129 7.78 -16.51 -30.19
C ASP A 129 6.89 -17.74 -30.41
N GLU A 130 7.40 -18.72 -31.17
CA GLU A 130 6.68 -19.96 -31.48
C GLU A 130 6.30 -20.78 -30.23
N HIS A 131 6.90 -20.49 -29.07
CA HIS A 131 6.64 -21.13 -27.77
C HIS A 131 5.72 -20.29 -26.88
N GLY A 132 5.30 -19.10 -27.33
CA GLY A 132 4.47 -18.18 -26.55
C GLY A 132 5.26 -17.34 -25.54
N ASP A 133 6.59 -17.39 -25.57
CA ASP A 133 7.44 -16.51 -24.78
C ASP A 133 7.58 -15.17 -25.52
N PRO A 134 7.61 -14.01 -24.84
CA PRO A 134 7.86 -12.75 -25.51
C PRO A 134 9.17 -12.86 -26.30
N THR A 135 9.12 -12.72 -27.64
CA THR A 135 10.36 -12.65 -28.42
C THR A 135 11.14 -11.48 -27.84
N ASP A 136 12.35 -11.75 -27.35
CA ASP A 136 13.21 -10.79 -26.67
C ASP A 136 13.28 -9.48 -27.47
N THR A 137 12.41 -8.53 -27.14
CA THR A 137 12.57 -7.14 -27.57
C THR A 137 13.89 -6.74 -26.95
N PRO A 138 14.93 -6.43 -27.74
CA PRO A 138 16.21 -6.01 -27.18
C PRO A 138 15.90 -4.89 -26.19
N ALA A 139 16.38 -5.04 -24.94
CA ALA A 139 16.26 -4.02 -23.91
C ALA A 139 16.43 -2.67 -24.60
N PRO A 140 15.48 -1.73 -24.47
CA PRO A 140 15.52 -0.49 -25.23
C PRO A 140 16.93 0.04 -25.11
N GLN A 141 17.69 0.01 -26.22
CA GLN A 141 19.01 0.60 -26.21
C GLN A 141 18.78 2.01 -25.69
N PRO A 142 19.61 2.53 -24.77
CA PRO A 142 19.45 3.89 -24.31
C PRO A 142 19.46 4.76 -25.56
N VAL A 143 18.26 5.15 -26.01
CA VAL A 143 18.09 6.19 -27.00
C VAL A 143 18.84 7.32 -26.38
N ALA A 144 19.95 7.73 -27.01
CA ALA A 144 20.70 8.89 -26.57
C ALA A 144 19.65 9.96 -26.37
N SER A 145 19.40 10.33 -25.11
CA SER A 145 18.32 11.24 -24.77
C SER A 145 18.49 12.42 -25.71
N PRO A 146 17.48 12.80 -26.52
CA PRO A 146 17.53 14.13 -27.11
C PRO A 146 17.78 15.03 -25.91
N ARG A 147 18.89 15.78 -25.92
CA ARG A 147 19.26 16.73 -24.85
C ARG A 147 17.96 17.41 -24.42
N SER A 148 17.41 16.97 -23.29
CA SER A 148 16.13 17.46 -22.82
C SER A 148 16.34 18.95 -22.63
N ALA A 149 15.56 19.76 -23.34
CA ALA A 149 15.36 21.13 -22.93
C ALA A 149 15.05 21.08 -21.42
N GLU A 150 15.77 21.87 -20.62
CA GLU A 150 15.52 21.93 -19.19
C GLU A 150 14.03 22.21 -18.97
N PRO A 151 13.34 21.43 -18.12
CA PRO A 151 11.89 21.58 -17.97
C PRO A 151 11.56 22.95 -17.38
N GLU A 152 10.72 23.71 -18.09
CA GLU A 152 10.15 24.97 -17.62
C GLU A 152 8.97 24.68 -16.67
N GLY A 153 9.25 24.32 -15.40
CA GLY A 153 8.19 24.03 -14.42
C GLY A 153 8.66 24.00 -12.97
N THR A 154 7.80 24.34 -12.02
CA THR A 154 8.10 24.20 -10.58
C THR A 154 7.85 22.75 -10.14
N GLU A 155 8.87 22.12 -9.57
CA GLU A 155 8.81 20.77 -9.00
C GLU A 155 8.41 20.83 -7.52
N TRP A 156 7.55 19.89 -7.09
CA TRP A 156 7.15 19.72 -5.70
C TRP A 156 7.61 18.37 -5.16
N GLY A 157 8.04 18.35 -3.90
CA GLY A 157 8.49 17.14 -3.24
C GLY A 157 8.33 17.16 -1.73
N VAL A 158 8.55 16.00 -1.12
CA VAL A 158 8.54 15.83 0.33
C VAL A 158 9.89 15.27 0.77
N ARG A 159 10.51 15.88 1.78
CA ARG A 159 11.85 15.55 2.28
C ARG A 159 11.76 14.89 3.65
N GLY A 160 12.37 13.71 3.77
CA GLY A 160 12.51 12.95 5.01
C GLY A 160 13.94 12.41 5.21
N LEU A 161 14.13 11.49 6.16
CA LEU A 161 15.44 10.91 6.50
C LEU A 161 16.12 10.18 5.33
N ALA A 162 15.35 9.74 4.33
CA ALA A 162 15.83 8.96 3.18
C ALA A 162 15.93 9.74 1.85
N GLY A 163 15.77 11.07 1.86
CA GLY A 163 15.88 11.92 0.66
C GLY A 163 14.59 12.65 0.28
N VAL A 164 14.54 13.19 -0.94
CA VAL A 164 13.39 13.94 -1.49
C VAL A 164 12.62 13.05 -2.46
N ARG A 165 11.30 12.92 -2.26
CA ARG A 165 10.39 12.25 -3.18
C ARG A 165 9.60 13.29 -3.97
N ILE A 166 9.66 13.24 -5.31
CA ILE A 166 8.99 14.18 -6.23
C ILE A 166 7.53 13.76 -6.47
N ILE A 167 6.61 14.73 -6.49
CA ILE A 167 5.15 14.52 -6.65
C ILE A 167 4.64 15.05 -8.02
N GLY A 168 5.55 15.44 -8.93
CA GLY A 168 5.27 15.76 -10.35
C GLY A 168 5.54 17.23 -10.74
N GLU A 169 5.41 17.54 -12.04
CA GLU A 169 5.71 18.85 -12.67
C GLU A 169 4.43 19.60 -13.10
N SER A 170 4.38 20.94 -13.00
CA SER A 170 3.23 21.72 -13.48
C SER A 170 3.65 23.00 -14.22
N SER A 171 2.98 23.25 -15.35
CA SER A 171 2.89 24.55 -16.02
C SER A 171 1.60 25.32 -15.70
N ASP A 172 0.60 24.70 -15.05
CA ASP A 172 -0.68 25.33 -14.70
C ASP A 172 -1.32 24.70 -13.44
N GLY A 173 -1.64 25.53 -12.44
CA GLY A 173 -2.38 25.17 -11.22
C GLY A 173 -1.51 24.84 -10.01
N LEU A 174 -1.12 25.87 -9.25
CA LEU A 174 -0.31 25.78 -8.01
C LEU A 174 -1.03 25.08 -6.84
N ASP A 175 -2.36 25.11 -6.76
CA ASP A 175 -3.10 24.77 -5.53
C ASP A 175 -3.27 23.27 -5.24
N HIS A 176 -3.48 22.42 -6.24
CA HIS A 176 -3.90 21.03 -5.97
C HIS A 176 -2.75 20.15 -5.48
N ARG A 177 -1.57 20.21 -6.11
CA ARG A 177 -0.43 19.36 -5.72
C ARG A 177 0.32 19.88 -4.49
N GLU A 178 0.33 21.19 -4.25
CA GLU A 178 0.78 21.74 -2.97
C GLU A 178 -0.09 21.20 -1.83
N THR A 179 -1.40 21.09 -2.04
CA THR A 179 -2.33 20.48 -1.08
C THR A 179 -1.99 19.01 -0.81
N VAL A 180 -1.78 18.21 -1.87
CA VAL A 180 -1.39 16.80 -1.75
C VAL A 180 -0.03 16.63 -1.05
N ALA A 181 0.97 17.45 -1.40
CA ALA A 181 2.28 17.40 -0.77
C ALA A 181 2.22 17.76 0.72
N ARG A 182 1.42 18.77 1.10
CA ARG A 182 1.18 19.17 2.49
C ARG A 182 0.45 18.09 3.29
N GLU A 183 -0.52 17.41 2.69
CA GLU A 183 -1.27 16.32 3.33
C GLU A 183 -0.36 15.12 3.61
N LEU A 184 0.40 14.66 2.61
CA LEU A 184 1.38 13.58 2.77
C LEU A 184 2.48 13.92 3.78
N ALA A 185 2.94 15.16 3.79
CA ALA A 185 3.93 15.63 4.76
C ALA A 185 3.38 15.67 6.19
N ARG A 186 2.12 16.06 6.37
CA ARG A 186 1.45 16.08 7.69
C ARG A 186 1.33 14.68 8.27
N ASP A 187 0.86 13.72 7.48
CA ASP A 187 0.61 12.35 7.95
C ASP A 187 1.91 11.61 8.30
N ALA A 188 3.02 11.98 7.68
CA ALA A 188 4.31 11.30 7.85
C ALA A 188 5.37 12.10 8.64
N GLY A 189 5.01 13.27 9.20
CA GLY A 189 5.97 14.14 9.90
C GLY A 189 7.12 14.65 9.01
N MET A 190 6.89 14.77 7.70
CA MET A 190 7.90 15.15 6.72
C MET A 190 7.81 16.64 6.34
N MET A 191 8.84 17.17 5.67
CA MET A 191 8.90 18.57 5.24
C MET A 191 8.53 18.71 3.76
N VAL A 192 7.62 19.61 3.43
CA VAL A 192 7.33 19.96 2.03
C VAL A 192 8.47 20.82 1.47
N VAL A 193 8.97 20.46 0.31
CA VAL A 193 10.00 21.20 -0.43
C VAL A 193 9.52 21.48 -1.85
N ARG A 194 9.97 22.60 -2.43
CA ARG A 194 9.73 22.93 -3.84
C ARG A 194 11.02 23.36 -4.51
N ARG A 195 11.10 23.23 -5.82
CA ARG A 195 12.25 23.62 -6.63
C ARG A 195 11.79 24.28 -7.91
N ARG A 196 12.35 25.45 -8.24
CA ARG A 196 12.19 26.08 -9.56
C ARG A 196 13.29 25.62 -10.51
N PRO A 197 13.10 25.74 -11.83
CA PRO A 197 14.16 25.44 -12.80
C PRO A 197 15.42 26.27 -12.46
N GLY A 198 16.57 25.60 -12.34
CA GLY A 198 17.84 26.22 -11.98
C GLY A 198 18.04 26.57 -10.49
N GLU A 199 17.08 26.28 -9.61
CA GLU A 199 17.21 26.51 -8.16
C GLU A 199 17.44 25.20 -7.38
N ASP A 200 17.94 25.33 -6.14
CA ASP A 200 17.97 24.23 -5.16
C ASP A 200 16.60 24.04 -4.51
N TRP A 201 16.37 22.85 -3.92
CA TRP A 201 15.16 22.56 -3.15
C TRP A 201 15.03 23.49 -1.94
N GLN A 202 13.94 24.27 -1.91
CA GLN A 202 13.61 25.19 -0.83
C GLN A 202 12.47 24.63 0.03
N PRO A 203 12.55 24.74 1.37
CA PRO A 203 11.45 24.38 2.25
C PRO A 203 10.24 25.31 2.03
N VAL A 204 9.04 24.74 2.10
CA VAL A 204 7.78 25.47 1.97
C VAL A 204 7.21 25.72 3.35
N ASP A 205 6.91 26.99 3.68
CA ASP A 205 6.31 27.34 4.97
C ASP A 205 4.97 26.61 5.13
N PRO A 206 4.78 25.80 6.20
CA PRO A 206 3.54 25.07 6.43
C PRO A 206 2.33 25.99 6.68
N ARG A 207 2.54 27.29 6.93
CA ARG A 207 1.44 28.24 7.12
C ARG A 207 0.75 28.52 5.77
N PRO A 208 -0.59 28.47 5.69
CA PRO A 208 -1.29 28.88 4.47
C PRO A 208 -1.00 30.36 4.18
N PRO A 209 -0.93 30.76 2.89
CA PRO A 209 -0.75 32.16 2.54
C PRO A 209 -1.88 32.98 3.17
N ARG A 210 -1.53 34.06 3.88
CA ARG A 210 -2.53 34.99 4.41
C ARG A 210 -3.26 35.59 3.22
N SER A 211 -4.54 35.26 3.07
CA SER A 211 -5.44 35.92 2.12
C SER A 211 -5.39 37.43 2.37
N ARG A 212 -4.95 38.19 1.36
CA ARG A 212 -5.06 39.65 1.34
C ARG A 212 -6.46 40.07 0.92
#